data_AF-A0ABD7HJ21-F1
#
_entry.id   AF-A0ABD7HJ21-F1
#
_cell.length_a   1.000
_cell.length_b   1.000
_cell.length_c   1.000
_cell.angle_alpha   90.00
_cell.angle_beta   90.00
_cell.angle_gamma   90.00
#
_symmetry.space_group_name_H-M   'P 1'
#
loop_
_entity.id
_entity.type
_entity.pdbx_description
1 polymer ?
#
loop_
_entity_poly.entity_id
_entity_poly.type
_entity_poly.pdbx_seq_one_letter_code
_entity_poly.pdbx_strand_id
1 'polypeptide(L)'
;MNERAQFLVKYLADQHGIGITEDIAREDISTQVDRVAERMRIGRQAAKYYITEDYLRKFGDFVANAIREAQAADPRRGLRAVPPAD
;
A
#
# COMPACT_ATOMS: atom_id res chain seq x y z
N MET A 1 -2.81 6.34 -14.33
CA MET A 1 -2.31 5.45 -13.24
C MET A 1 -1.23 6.13 -12.41
N ASN A 2 -0.30 6.83 -13.04
CA ASN A 2 0.77 7.55 -12.32
C ASN A 2 0.24 8.53 -11.27
N GLU A 3 -0.78 9.34 -11.57
CA GLU A 3 -1.38 10.27 -10.59
C GLU A 3 -1.91 9.55 -9.33
N ARG A 4 -2.51 8.37 -9.51
CA ARG A 4 -3.04 7.56 -8.40
C ARG A 4 -1.93 6.90 -7.59
N ALA A 5 -0.85 6.47 -8.26
CA ALA A 5 0.33 5.93 -7.60
C ALA A 5 1.01 7.03 -6.76
N GLN A 6 1.18 8.23 -7.31
CA GLN A 6 1.72 9.38 -6.60
C GLN A 6 0.84 9.80 -5.43
N PHE A 7 -0.49 9.77 -5.60
CA PHE A 7 -1.43 10.00 -4.50
C PHE A 7 -1.21 8.98 -3.37
N LEU A 8 -1.13 7.68 -3.68
CA LEU A 8 -0.96 6.64 -2.68
C LEU A 8 0.39 6.76 -1.94
N VAL A 9 1.47 7.05 -2.67
CA VAL A 9 2.80 7.31 -2.09
C VAL A 9 2.73 8.45 -1.08
N LYS A 10 2.16 9.59 -1.48
CA LYS A 10 2.02 10.76 -0.59
C LYS A 10 1.11 10.45 0.60
N TYR A 11 -0.02 9.80 0.37
CA TYR A 11 -0.97 9.46 1.42
C TYR A 11 -0.34 8.57 2.50
N LEU A 12 0.38 7.52 2.10
CA LEU A 12 1.07 6.63 3.03
C LEU A 12 2.21 7.33 3.79
N ALA A 13 2.96 8.21 3.11
CA ALA A 13 4.02 8.98 3.75
C ALA A 13 3.44 9.98 4.76
N ASP A 14 2.45 10.78 4.35
CA ASP A 14 1.92 11.90 5.12
C ASP A 14 1.02 11.44 6.28
N GLN A 15 0.19 10.40 6.05
CA GLN A 15 -0.80 9.96 7.06
C GLN A 15 -0.30 8.81 7.93
N HIS A 16 0.60 7.97 7.42
CA HIS A 16 1.04 6.76 8.12
C HIS A 16 2.56 6.70 8.36
N GLY A 17 3.34 7.67 7.85
CA GLY A 17 4.80 7.66 7.97
C GLY A 17 5.47 6.53 7.18
N ILE A 18 4.78 5.96 6.20
CA ILE A 18 5.22 4.80 5.42
C ILE A 18 5.73 5.28 4.06
N GLY A 19 7.03 5.10 3.82
CA GLY A 19 7.64 5.38 2.53
C GLY A 19 7.57 4.16 1.60
N ILE A 20 6.92 4.32 0.45
CA ILE A 20 6.97 3.36 -0.66
C ILE A 20 7.38 4.05 -1.96
N THR A 21 7.91 3.31 -2.92
CA THR A 21 8.24 3.84 -4.24
C THR A 21 6.99 3.92 -5.13
N GLU A 22 7.02 4.79 -6.14
CA GLU A 22 5.92 4.90 -7.11
C GLU A 22 5.68 3.58 -7.86
N ASP A 23 6.73 2.81 -8.13
CA ASP A 23 6.62 1.53 -8.84
C ASP A 23 5.83 0.50 -8.02
N ILE A 24 6.09 0.41 -6.71
CA ILE A 24 5.32 -0.47 -5.80
C ILE A 24 3.86 -0.01 -5.75
N ALA A 25 3.62 1.29 -5.59
CA ALA A 25 2.26 1.84 -5.58
C ALA A 25 1.51 1.55 -6.90
N ARG A 26 2.21 1.62 -8.04
CA ARG A 26 1.63 1.35 -9.36
C ARG A 26 1.27 -0.13 -9.52
N GLU A 27 2.11 -1.03 -9.01
CA GLU A 27 1.85 -2.47 -9.00
C GLU A 27 0.63 -2.79 -8.14
N ASP A 28 0.59 -2.30 -6.90
CA ASP A 28 -0.53 -2.51 -5.97
C ASP A 28 -1.86 -2.03 -6.56
N ILE A 29 -1.87 -0.83 -7.13
CA ILE A 29 -3.05 -0.28 -7.80
C ILE A 29 -3.46 -1.14 -8.99
N SER A 30 -2.50 -1.63 -9.77
CA SER A 30 -2.78 -2.53 -10.90
C SER A 30 -3.43 -3.83 -10.44
N THR A 31 -2.94 -4.42 -9.36
CA THR A 31 -3.56 -5.59 -8.74
C THR A 31 -4.98 -5.30 -8.26
N GLN A 32 -5.24 -4.12 -7.66
CA GLN A 32 -6.61 -3.75 -7.27
C GLN A 32 -7.54 -3.57 -8.48
N VAL A 33 -7.06 -2.98 -9.57
CA VAL A 33 -7.84 -2.88 -10.83
C VAL A 33 -8.22 -4.27 -11.33
N ASP A 34 -7.28 -5.21 -11.32
CA ASP A 34 -7.50 -6.57 -11.81
C ASP A 34 -8.50 -7.31 -10.92
N ARG A 35 -8.41 -7.14 -9.59
CA ARG A 35 -9.39 -7.67 -8.64
C ARG A 35 -10.80 -7.10 -8.84
N VAL A 36 -10.93 -5.80 -9.12
CA VAL A 36 -12.22 -5.18 -9.41
C VAL A 36 -12.78 -5.72 -10.72
N ALA A 37 -11.95 -5.81 -11.76
CA ALA A 37 -12.34 -6.35 -13.06
C ALA A 37 -12.88 -7.78 -12.94
N GLU A 38 -12.18 -8.63 -12.19
CA GLU A 38 -12.57 -10.02 -11.92
C GLU A 38 -13.88 -10.10 -11.13
N ARG A 39 -13.96 -9.41 -9.99
CA ARG A 39 -15.14 -9.47 -9.10
C ARG A 39 -16.41 -8.94 -9.76
N MET A 40 -16.29 -7.86 -10.53
CA MET A 40 -17.43 -7.25 -11.21
C MET A 40 -17.69 -7.85 -12.59
N ARG A 41 -16.80 -8.72 -13.09
CA ARG A 41 -16.83 -9.29 -14.45
C ARG A 41 -16.89 -8.22 -15.54
N ILE A 42 -16.07 -7.18 -15.39
CA ILE A 42 -15.95 -6.07 -16.35
C ILE A 42 -14.55 -6.00 -16.94
N GLY A 43 -14.41 -5.31 -18.06
CA GLY A 43 -13.10 -5.07 -18.67
C GLY A 43 -12.19 -4.23 -17.77
N ARG A 44 -10.88 -4.50 -17.83
CA ARG A 44 -9.84 -3.79 -17.04
C ARG A 44 -9.92 -2.27 -17.16
N GLN A 45 -10.25 -1.74 -18.34
CA GLN A 45 -10.40 -0.30 -18.55
C GLN A 45 -11.60 0.28 -17.79
N ALA A 46 -12.72 -0.45 -17.73
CA ALA A 46 -13.88 -0.05 -16.95
C ALA A 46 -13.58 -0.11 -15.44
N ALA A 47 -12.84 -1.12 -14.99
CA ALA A 47 -12.42 -1.26 -13.60
C ALA A 47 -11.60 -0.07 -13.08
N LYS A 48 -10.84 0.61 -13.95
CA LYS A 48 -10.07 1.81 -13.55
C LYS A 48 -10.97 2.94 -13.01
N TYR A 49 -12.23 3.03 -13.42
CA TYR A 49 -13.13 4.09 -12.92
C TYR A 49 -13.55 3.87 -11.47
N TYR A 50 -13.45 2.64 -10.96
CA TYR A 50 -13.77 2.28 -9.58
C TYR A 50 -12.60 2.47 -8.61
N ILE A 51 -11.39 2.70 -9.12
CA ILE A 51 -10.24 3.10 -8.30
C ILE A 51 -10.30 4.62 -8.11
N THR A 52 -11.23 5.04 -7.24
CA THR A 52 -11.41 6.43 -6.84
C THR A 52 -10.39 6.85 -5.78
N GLU A 53 -10.30 8.14 -5.50
CA GLU A 53 -9.44 8.63 -4.41
C GLU A 53 -9.88 8.07 -3.05
N ASP A 54 -11.18 8.02 -2.77
CA ASP A 54 -11.71 7.42 -1.54
C ASP A 54 -11.34 5.95 -1.40
N TYR A 55 -11.34 5.21 -2.52
CA TYR A 55 -10.85 3.84 -2.53
C TYR A 55 -9.37 3.78 -2.18
N LEU A 56 -8.54 4.65 -2.76
CA LEU A 56 -7.09 4.71 -2.49
C LEU A 56 -6.79 5.07 -1.02
N ARG A 57 -7.57 5.97 -0.40
CA ARG A 57 -7.43 6.29 1.03
C ARG A 57 -7.67 5.05 1.90
N LYS A 58 -8.81 4.37 1.69
CA LYS A 58 -9.14 3.12 2.41
C LYS A 58 -8.12 2.01 2.15
N PHE A 59 -7.64 1.91 0.92
CA PHE A 59 -6.60 0.96 0.56
C PHE A 59 -5.27 1.28 1.25
N GLY A 60 -4.88 2.57 1.31
CA GLY A 60 -3.72 3.03 2.06
C GLY A 60 -3.82 2.71 3.55
N ASP A 61 -4.99 2.93 4.16
CA ASP A 61 -5.23 2.58 5.57
C ASP A 61 -5.12 1.06 5.81
N PHE A 62 -5.64 0.27 4.88
CA PHE A 62 -5.52 -1.19 4.90
C PHE A 62 -4.05 -1.65 4.81
N VAL A 63 -3.28 -1.10 3.87
CA VAL A 63 -1.85 -1.39 3.72
C VAL A 63 -1.07 -1.00 4.99
N ALA A 64 -1.35 0.18 5.54
CA ALA A 64 -0.69 0.64 6.75
C ALA A 64 -1.00 -0.25 7.97
N ASN A 65 -2.25 -0.72 8.09
CA ASN A 65 -2.62 -1.70 9.12
C ASN A 65 -1.87 -3.02 8.94
N ALA A 66 -1.84 -3.57 7.72
CA ALA A 66 -1.13 -4.82 7.43
C ALA A 66 0.38 -4.71 7.73
N ILE A 67 1.01 -3.57 7.42
CA ILE A 67 2.41 -3.31 7.75
C ILE A 67 2.62 -3.24 9.27
N ARG A 68 1.74 -2.53 10.00
CA ARG A 68 1.81 -2.46 11.48
C ARG A 68 1.65 -3.83 12.12
N GLU A 69 0.72 -4.64 11.64
CA GLU A 69 0.50 -6.00 12.11
C GLU A 69 1.73 -6.89 11.86
N ALA A 70 2.31 -6.82 10.65
CA ALA A 70 3.54 -7.54 10.32
C ALA A 70 4.71 -7.11 11.21
N GLN A 71 4.85 -5.81 11.50
CA GLN A 71 5.87 -5.28 12.41
C GLN A 71 5.62 -5.62 13.89
N ALA A 72 4.37 -5.86 14.29
CA ALA A 72 4.03 -6.28 15.65
C ALA A 72 4.28 -7.79 15.84
N ALA A 73 4.09 -8.58 14.78
CA ALA A 73 4.36 -10.01 14.77
C ALA A 73 5.86 -10.35 14.69
N ASP A 74 6.74 -9.39 14.37
CA ASP A 74 8.19 -9.63 14.28
C ASP A 74 8.81 -9.82 15.69
N PRO A 75 9.28 -11.03 16.04
CA PRO A 75 9.89 -11.32 17.34
C PRO A 75 11.22 -10.57 17.58
N ARG A 76 11.81 -9.96 16.55
CA ARG A 76 13.07 -9.21 16.67
C ARG A 76 12.91 -7.82 17.27
N ARG A 77 11.69 -7.32 17.43
CA ARG A 77 11.41 -5.97 17.97
C ARG A 77 11.84 -5.78 19.44
N GLY A 78 12.04 -6.87 20.18
CA GLY A 78 12.55 -6.85 21.56
C GLY A 78 14.08 -6.99 21.70
N LEU A 79 14.79 -7.28 20.62
CA LEU A 79 16.24 -7.50 20.67
C LEU A 79 16.97 -6.17 20.41
N ARG A 80 17.46 -5.54 21.48
CA ARG A 80 18.40 -4.42 21.39
C ARG A 80 19.67 -4.92 20.70
N ALA A 81 20.02 -4.33 19.55
CA ALA A 81 21.32 -4.57 18.93
C ALA A 81 22.42 -4.22 19.93
N VAL A 82 23.19 -5.23 20.35
CA VAL A 82 24.39 -5.02 21.16
C VAL A 82 25.43 -4.40 20.23
N PRO A 83 25.95 -3.18 20.51
CA PRO A 83 27.04 -2.63 19.72
C PRO A 83 28.25 -3.58 19.83
N PRO A 84 29.05 -3.72 18.75
CA PRO A 84 30.24 -4.55 18.81
C PRO A 84 31.14 -4.07 19.95
N ALA A 85 31.61 -4.99 20.79
CA ALA A 85 32.62 -4.70 21.80
C ALA A 85 33.94 -4.45 21.05
N ASP A 86 34.57 -3.30 21.34
CA ASP A 86 35.91 -2.93 20.86
C ASP A 86 36.97 -3.97 21.26
#